data_AF-A0A1E4ZQB3-F1
#
_entry.id   AF-A0A1E4ZQB3-F1
#
_cell.length_a   1.000
_cell.length_b   1.000
_cell.length_c   1.000
_cell.angle_alpha   90.00
_cell.angle_beta   90.00
_cell.angle_gamma   90.00
#
_symmetry.space_group_name_H-M   'P 1'
#
loop_
_entity.id
_entity.type
_entity.pdbx_description
1 polymer ?
#
loop_
_entity_poly.entity_id
_entity_poly.type
_entity_poly.pdbx_seq_one_letter_code
_entity_poly.pdbx_strand_id
1 'polypeptide(L)'
;MNEKLDEIKQALILFKETINELNRCLMEKFNIDVHPYLHLKNMPRSGIIEDDKYSFEYRFHGGGCEFIYNKMILDYQIVPFSDKNDIRIKISLWGFRQFLKSLGKDVDFFDTKRLFMAFENLRKQALLSNTKEDSTGLYYFSKSNN
;
A
#
# COMPACT_ATOMS: atom_id res chain seq x y z
N MET A 1 -18.91 -16.67 2.52
CA MET A 1 -17.42 -16.68 2.59
C MET A 1 -16.80 -16.01 1.36
N ASN A 2 -17.27 -16.28 0.14
CA ASN A 2 -16.74 -15.66 -1.09
C ASN A 2 -16.95 -14.12 -1.14
N GLU A 3 -18.14 -13.61 -0.81
CA GLU A 3 -18.41 -12.15 -0.84
C GLU A 3 -17.44 -11.31 0.01
N LYS A 4 -17.01 -11.85 1.16
CA LYS A 4 -16.08 -11.16 2.06
C LYS A 4 -14.64 -11.23 1.58
N LEU A 5 -14.26 -12.29 0.87
CA LEU A 5 -12.97 -12.37 0.19
C LEU A 5 -12.93 -11.39 -0.98
N ASP A 6 -14.03 -11.26 -1.73
CA ASP A 6 -14.15 -10.28 -2.81
C ASP A 6 -14.09 -8.85 -2.26
N GLU A 7 -14.74 -8.55 -1.14
CA GLU A 7 -14.64 -7.26 -0.46
C GLU A 7 -13.19 -6.92 -0.08
N ILE A 8 -12.44 -7.87 0.48
CA ILE A 8 -11.01 -7.70 0.80
C ILE A 8 -10.20 -7.46 -0.47
N LYS A 9 -10.46 -8.22 -1.53
CA LYS A 9 -9.77 -8.08 -2.81
C LYS A 9 -10.00 -6.70 -3.43
N GLN A 10 -11.24 -6.21 -3.45
CA GLN A 10 -11.57 -4.88 -3.96
C GLN A 10 -10.90 -3.78 -3.13
N ALA A 11 -10.93 -3.90 -1.80
CA ALA A 11 -10.24 -2.97 -0.92
C ALA A 11 -8.71 -2.98 -1.15
N LEU A 12 -8.12 -4.14 -1.40
CA LEU A 12 -6.70 -4.29 -1.68
C LEU A 12 -6.31 -3.65 -3.03
N ILE A 13 -7.15 -3.78 -4.05
CA ILE A 13 -6.95 -3.10 -5.34
C ILE A 13 -7.02 -1.59 -5.15
N LEU A 14 -8.07 -1.09 -4.49
CA LEU A 14 -8.24 0.33 -4.19
C LEU A 14 -7.04 0.89 -3.41
N PHE A 15 -6.54 0.14 -2.42
CA PHE A 15 -5.34 0.49 -1.65
C PHE A 15 -4.12 0.70 -2.56
N LYS A 16 -3.86 -0.25 -3.47
CA LYS A 16 -2.75 -0.17 -4.43
C LYS A 16 -2.86 1.02 -5.35
N GLU A 17 -4.02 1.17 -5.98
CA GLU A 17 -4.27 2.19 -7.00
C GLU A 17 -4.17 3.59 -6.39
N THR A 18 -4.71 3.76 -5.19
CA THR A 18 -4.60 5.03 -4.47
C THR A 18 -3.14 5.35 -4.13
N ILE A 19 -2.35 4.39 -3.62
CA ILE A 19 -0.93 4.62 -3.35
C ILE A 19 -0.17 4.99 -4.63
N ASN A 20 -0.41 4.28 -5.73
CA ASN A 20 0.25 4.59 -7.00
C ASN A 20 -0.08 6.01 -7.47
N GLU A 21 -1.34 6.41 -7.38
CA GLU A 21 -1.77 7.74 -7.78
C GLU A 21 -1.19 8.85 -6.88
N LEU A 22 -1.17 8.65 -5.56
CA LEU A 22 -0.57 9.62 -4.64
C LEU A 22 0.95 9.72 -4.80
N ASN A 23 1.63 8.60 -5.09
CA ASN A 23 3.05 8.63 -5.46
C ASN A 23 3.29 9.39 -6.76
N ARG A 24 2.43 9.23 -7.79
CA ARG A 24 2.51 10.00 -9.03
C ARG A 24 2.39 11.50 -8.75
N CYS A 25 1.46 11.91 -7.88
CA CYS A 25 1.31 13.31 -7.48
C CYS A 25 2.56 13.85 -6.77
N LEU A 26 3.17 13.05 -5.89
CA LEU A 26 4.47 13.41 -5.29
C LEU A 26 5.57 13.54 -6.36
N MET A 27 5.62 12.61 -7.30
CA MET A 27 6.62 12.64 -8.35
C MET A 27 6.54 13.92 -9.18
N GLU A 28 5.32 14.33 -9.54
CA GLU A 28 5.06 15.57 -10.26
C GLU A 28 5.40 16.81 -9.43
N LYS A 29 4.98 16.85 -8.16
CA LYS A 29 5.24 17.99 -7.27
C LYS A 29 6.74 18.27 -7.11
N PHE A 30 7.54 17.22 -6.98
CA PHE A 30 8.97 17.30 -6.71
C PHE A 30 9.86 17.09 -7.94
N ASN A 31 9.24 16.97 -9.13
CA ASN A 31 9.93 16.78 -10.41
C ASN A 31 10.95 15.61 -10.37
N ILE A 32 10.49 14.43 -9.93
CA ILE A 32 11.27 13.20 -9.89
C ILE A 32 10.68 12.16 -10.85
N ASP A 33 11.55 11.36 -11.46
CA ASP A 33 11.22 10.39 -12.53
C ASP A 33 11.12 8.94 -12.04
N VAL A 34 11.45 8.68 -10.78
CA VAL A 34 11.32 7.38 -10.12
C VAL A 34 10.55 7.49 -8.81
N HIS A 35 10.25 6.34 -8.20
CA HIS A 35 9.44 6.25 -6.98
C HIS A 35 9.99 7.17 -5.85
N PRO A 36 9.15 7.97 -5.15
CA PRO A 36 9.59 8.98 -4.17
C PRO A 36 10.58 8.52 -3.10
N TYR A 37 10.42 7.28 -2.62
CA TYR A 37 11.32 6.67 -1.65
C TYR A 37 12.79 6.56 -2.09
N LEU A 38 13.09 6.56 -3.40
CA LEU A 38 14.49 6.59 -3.88
C LEU A 38 15.11 7.99 -3.78
N HIS A 39 14.28 9.03 -3.64
CA HIS A 39 14.67 10.43 -3.60
C HIS A 39 14.36 11.10 -2.26
N LEU A 40 14.30 10.35 -1.15
CA LEU A 40 14.01 10.91 0.18
C LEU A 40 14.93 12.07 0.59
N LYS A 41 16.16 12.14 0.05
CA LYS A 41 17.08 13.26 0.31
C LYS A 41 16.67 14.57 -0.37
N ASN A 42 15.87 14.49 -1.43
CA ASN A 42 15.46 15.63 -2.24
C ASN A 42 14.03 16.10 -1.90
N MET A 43 13.39 15.48 -0.90
CA MET A 43 12.01 15.74 -0.54
C MET A 43 11.89 15.94 0.98
N PRO A 44 10.98 16.80 1.46
CA PRO A 44 10.63 16.83 2.87
C PRO A 44 10.15 15.45 3.31
N ARG A 45 10.53 15.02 4.51
CA ARG A 45 10.11 13.72 5.05
C ARG A 45 8.59 13.61 5.24
N SER A 46 7.92 14.72 5.47
CA SER A 46 6.47 14.80 5.58
C SER A 46 5.98 16.13 5.04
N GLY A 47 4.75 16.17 4.55
CA GLY A 47 4.14 17.39 4.04
C GLY A 47 2.70 17.18 3.62
N ILE A 48 2.11 18.25 3.10
CA ILE A 48 0.77 18.26 2.52
C ILE A 48 0.91 18.61 1.03
N ILE A 49 0.23 17.85 0.18
CA ILE A 49 0.07 18.14 -1.24
C ILE A 49 -1.35 18.63 -1.44
N GLU A 50 -1.49 19.83 -2.01
CA GLU A 50 -2.77 20.43 -2.37
C GLU A 50 -2.67 20.93 -3.81
N ASP A 51 -3.56 20.42 -4.65
CA ASP A 51 -3.86 20.92 -5.99
C ASP A 51 -5.38 20.87 -6.26
N ASP A 52 -5.81 21.26 -7.46
CA ASP A 52 -7.24 21.31 -7.83
C ASP A 52 -7.95 19.94 -7.77
N LYS A 53 -7.20 18.84 -7.75
CA LYS A 53 -7.70 17.46 -7.86
C LYS A 53 -7.46 16.63 -6.60
N TYR A 54 -6.40 16.91 -5.84
CA TYR A 54 -5.98 16.14 -4.67
C TYR A 54 -5.56 17.04 -3.50
N SER A 55 -5.99 16.66 -2.30
CA SER A 55 -5.49 17.18 -1.03
C SER A 55 -5.16 16.00 -0.11
N PHE A 56 -3.88 15.79 0.18
CA PHE A 56 -3.43 14.68 1.02
C PHE A 56 -2.16 14.99 1.81
N GLU A 57 -2.03 14.35 2.96
CA GLU A 57 -0.80 14.35 3.75
C GLU A 57 0.06 13.14 3.37
N TYR A 58 1.38 13.30 3.42
CA TYR A 58 2.34 12.20 3.30
C TYR A 58 3.36 12.24 4.42
N ARG A 59 3.81 11.07 4.86
CA ARG A 59 4.82 10.91 5.91
C ARG A 59 5.71 9.71 5.61
N PHE A 60 6.94 9.98 5.18
CA PHE A 60 7.95 8.95 5.01
C PHE A 60 8.48 8.47 6.36
N HIS A 61 8.55 7.16 6.50
CA HIS A 61 9.08 6.46 7.67
C HIS A 61 9.99 5.33 7.22
N GLY A 62 10.68 4.69 8.17
CA GLY A 62 11.76 3.71 7.96
C GLY A 62 11.91 3.19 6.54
N GLY A 63 11.14 2.16 6.18
CA GLY A 63 11.14 1.54 4.86
C GLY A 63 9.93 1.86 3.99
N GLY A 64 9.22 2.96 4.22
CA GLY A 64 7.88 3.16 3.66
C GLY A 64 7.33 4.58 3.71
N CYS A 65 6.02 4.69 3.51
CA CYS A 65 5.28 5.95 3.56
C CYS A 65 3.86 5.70 4.07
N GLU A 66 3.35 6.66 4.82
CA GLU A 66 1.93 6.78 5.16
C GLU A 66 1.33 7.94 4.37
N PHE A 67 0.20 7.69 3.69
CA PHE A 67 -0.65 8.75 3.15
C PHE A 67 -1.95 8.88 3.95
N ILE A 68 -2.41 10.13 4.10
CA ILE A 68 -3.75 10.44 4.61
C ILE A 68 -4.51 11.21 3.53
N TYR A 69 -5.52 10.57 2.94
CA TYR A 69 -6.31 11.11 1.82
C TYR A 69 -7.79 10.82 2.02
N ASN A 70 -8.64 11.85 2.05
CA ASN A 70 -10.09 11.69 2.29
C ASN A 70 -10.42 10.82 3.52
N LYS A 71 -9.71 11.05 4.63
CA LYS A 71 -9.75 10.25 5.88
C LYS A 71 -9.24 8.81 5.73
N MET A 72 -8.85 8.37 4.55
CA MET A 72 -8.22 7.07 4.33
C MET A 72 -6.78 7.10 4.81
N ILE A 73 -6.36 6.05 5.52
CA ILE A 73 -4.99 5.86 5.98
C ILE A 73 -4.35 4.76 5.16
N LEU A 74 -3.29 5.09 4.42
CA LEU A 74 -2.60 4.18 3.49
C LEU A 74 -1.14 4.04 3.95
N ASP A 75 -0.89 3.08 4.83
CA ASP A 75 0.46 2.79 5.33
C ASP A 75 1.08 1.60 4.60
N TYR A 76 2.21 1.83 3.93
CA TYR A 76 2.90 0.82 3.14
C TYR A 76 4.41 0.86 3.30
N GLN A 77 5.03 -0.29 3.05
CA GLN A 77 6.48 -0.44 2.97
C GLN A 77 6.91 -0.64 1.52
N ILE A 78 8.20 -0.46 1.28
CA ILE A 78 8.84 -0.63 -0.01
C ILE A 78 9.86 -1.75 0.10
N VAL A 79 9.76 -2.68 -0.85
CA VAL A 79 10.76 -3.73 -1.03
C VAL A 79 11.58 -3.40 -2.27
N PRO A 80 12.85 -3.00 -2.11
CA PRO A 80 13.75 -2.87 -3.24
C PRO A 80 14.10 -4.27 -3.76
N PHE A 81 13.91 -4.52 -5.05
CA PHE A 81 14.45 -5.71 -5.72
C PHE A 81 15.82 -5.40 -6.32
N SER A 82 16.48 -6.42 -6.88
CA SER A 82 17.85 -6.32 -7.43
C SER A 82 18.00 -5.29 -8.55
N ASP A 83 16.90 -4.96 -9.24
CA ASP A 83 16.84 -3.81 -10.13
C ASP A 83 16.44 -2.57 -9.31
N LYS A 84 17.27 -1.52 -9.35
CA LYS A 84 17.05 -0.26 -8.62
C LYS A 84 15.70 0.40 -8.96
N ASN A 85 15.11 0.05 -10.09
CA ASN A 85 13.82 0.56 -10.52
C ASN A 85 12.64 -0.39 -10.22
N ASP A 86 12.89 -1.63 -9.76
CA ASP A 86 11.84 -2.58 -9.35
C ASP A 86 11.54 -2.41 -7.85
N ILE A 87 10.72 -1.39 -7.56
CA ILE A 87 10.15 -1.16 -6.24
C ILE A 87 8.77 -1.81 -6.17
N ARG A 88 8.54 -2.60 -5.13
CA ARG A 88 7.21 -3.14 -4.83
C ARG A 88 6.63 -2.58 -3.55
N ILE A 89 5.34 -2.27 -3.62
CA ILE A 89 4.53 -1.93 -2.47
C ILE A 89 4.29 -3.21 -1.67
N LYS A 90 4.78 -3.19 -0.43
CA LYS A 90 4.58 -4.20 0.59
C LYS A 90 3.54 -3.70 1.59
N ILE A 91 2.58 -4.55 1.87
CA ILE A 91 1.47 -4.28 2.77
C ILE A 91 1.62 -5.16 4.00
N SER A 92 1.53 -4.53 5.18
CA SER A 92 1.36 -5.26 6.43
C SER A 92 -0.14 -5.49 6.71
N LEU A 93 -0.48 -6.60 7.36
CA LEU A 93 -1.87 -6.85 7.78
C LEU A 93 -2.41 -5.71 8.66
N TRP A 94 -1.55 -5.12 9.49
CA TRP A 94 -1.91 -4.00 10.35
C TRP A 94 -2.23 -2.74 9.54
N GLY A 95 -1.37 -2.34 8.59
CA GLY A 95 -1.59 -1.17 7.74
C GLY A 95 -2.86 -1.32 6.91
N PHE A 96 -3.09 -2.51 6.35
CA PHE A 96 -4.34 -2.80 5.64
C PHE A 96 -5.57 -2.77 6.54
N ARG A 97 -5.47 -3.25 7.79
CA ARG A 97 -6.56 -3.14 8.76
C ARG A 97 -6.88 -1.69 9.11
N GLN A 98 -5.88 -0.81 9.25
CA GLN A 98 -6.11 0.63 9.44
C GLN A 98 -6.82 1.24 8.22
N PHE A 99 -6.44 0.83 7.02
CA PHE A 99 -7.13 1.24 5.80
C PHE A 99 -8.61 0.81 5.79
N LEU A 100 -8.90 -0.47 6.07
CA LEU A 100 -10.28 -0.95 6.16
C LEU A 100 -11.09 -0.18 7.22
N LYS A 101 -10.48 0.10 8.38
CA LYS A 101 -11.09 0.93 9.41
C LYS A 101 -11.43 2.32 8.90
N SER A 102 -10.52 2.93 8.14
CA SER A 102 -10.69 4.26 7.57
C SER A 102 -11.81 4.32 6.50
N LEU A 103 -12.11 3.19 5.86
CA LEU A 103 -13.25 3.01 4.97
C LEU A 103 -14.58 2.74 5.72
N GLY A 104 -14.58 2.76 7.06
CA GLY A 104 -15.77 2.45 7.87
C GLY A 104 -16.14 0.97 7.88
N LYS A 105 -15.21 0.07 7.53
CA LYS A 105 -15.44 -1.38 7.55
C LYS A 105 -15.36 -1.92 8.98
N ASP A 106 -16.14 -2.97 9.25
CA ASP A 106 -16.18 -3.66 10.54
C ASP A 106 -14.86 -4.39 10.83
N VAL A 107 -14.02 -3.77 11.64
CA VAL A 107 -12.68 -4.26 12.00
C VAL A 107 -12.69 -5.45 12.96
N ASP A 108 -13.81 -5.77 13.58
CA ASP A 108 -13.97 -6.97 14.41
C ASP A 108 -14.24 -8.18 13.51
N PHE A 109 -14.94 -7.95 12.40
CA PHE A 109 -15.03 -8.95 11.34
C PHE A 109 -13.68 -9.18 10.64
N PHE A 110 -12.89 -8.13 10.44
CA PHE A 110 -11.55 -8.19 9.83
C PHE A 110 -10.43 -8.27 10.86
N ASP A 111 -10.53 -9.23 11.78
CA ASP A 111 -9.43 -9.55 12.69
C ASP A 111 -8.17 -10.00 11.93
N THR A 112 -7.02 -9.96 12.61
CA THR A 112 -5.72 -10.31 12.03
C THR A 112 -5.70 -11.73 11.45
N LYS A 113 -6.39 -12.69 12.08
CA LYS A 113 -6.42 -14.09 11.65
C LYS A 113 -7.19 -14.24 10.34
N ARG A 114 -8.33 -13.58 10.20
CA ARG A 114 -9.16 -13.59 8.99
C ARG A 114 -8.48 -12.86 7.85
N LEU A 115 -7.85 -11.72 8.12
CA LEU A 115 -7.05 -11.01 7.12
C LEU A 115 -5.87 -11.87 6.64
N PHE A 116 -5.16 -12.55 7.55
CA PHE A 116 -4.11 -13.49 7.18
C PHE A 116 -4.61 -14.61 6.27
N MET A 117 -5.72 -15.27 6.62
CA MET A 117 -6.31 -16.32 5.78
C MET A 117 -6.73 -15.79 4.40
N ALA A 118 -7.30 -14.59 4.34
CA ALA A 118 -7.67 -13.96 3.08
C ALA A 118 -6.45 -13.66 2.21
N PHE A 119 -5.38 -13.10 2.79
CA PHE A 119 -4.16 -12.79 2.06
C PHE A 119 -3.46 -14.07 1.57
N GLU A 120 -3.45 -15.15 2.35
CA GLU A 120 -2.98 -16.46 1.88
C GLU A 120 -3.80 -17.00 0.70
N ASN A 121 -5.12 -16.81 0.71
CA ASN A 121 -5.97 -17.20 -0.42
C ASN A 121 -5.66 -16.36 -1.67
N LEU A 122 -5.51 -15.04 -1.52
CA LEU A 122 -5.16 -14.14 -2.63
C LEU A 122 -3.74 -14.41 -3.16
N ARG A 123 -2.82 -14.87 -2.30
CA ARG A 123 -1.49 -15.34 -2.70
C ARG A 123 -1.57 -16.60 -3.56
N LYS A 124 -2.41 -17.58 -3.18
CA LYS A 124 -2.66 -18.78 -4.00
C LYS A 124 -3.29 -18.44 -5.35
N GLN A 125 -4.02 -17.32 -5.45
CA GLN A 125 -4.57 -16.79 -6.70
C GLN A 125 -3.58 -15.89 -7.48
N ALA A 126 -2.31 -15.81 -7.06
CA ALA A 126 -1.27 -14.97 -7.66
C ALA A 126 -1.57 -13.46 -7.70
N LEU A 127 -2.49 -12.96 -6.88
CA LEU A 127 -2.74 -11.50 -6.72
C LEU A 127 -1.75 -10.87 -5.74
N LEU A 128 -1.32 -11.66 -4.76
CA LEU A 128 -0.28 -11.32 -3.80
C LEU A 128 0.88 -12.29 -3.94
N SER A 129 2.04 -11.86 -3.45
CA SER A 129 3.25 -12.65 -3.34
C SER A 129 3.90 -12.35 -1.99
N ASN A 130 4.72 -13.27 -1.51
CA ASN A 130 5.52 -13.11 -0.29
C ASN A 130 6.97 -13.49 -0.57
N THR A 131 7.91 -13.00 0.22
CA THR A 131 9.29 -13.48 0.17
C THR A 131 9.27 -14.85 0.83
N LYS A 132 9.91 -15.86 0.21
CA LYS A 132 9.83 -17.28 0.62
C LYS A 132 10.25 -17.56 2.08
N GLU A 133 10.76 -16.56 2.80
CA GLU A 133 11.30 -16.68 4.16
C GLU A 133 10.52 -15.91 5.23
N ASP A 134 9.50 -15.13 4.89
CA ASP A 134 8.78 -14.31 5.88
C ASP A 134 7.50 -15.00 6.39
N SER A 135 7.61 -15.67 7.54
CA SER A 135 6.47 -16.19 8.34
C SER A 135 5.66 -15.08 9.04
N THR A 136 6.03 -13.82 8.80
CA THR A 136 5.56 -12.61 9.49
C THR A 136 4.25 -12.03 8.92
N GLY A 137 3.66 -12.66 7.89
CA GLY A 137 2.41 -12.18 7.27
C GLY A 137 2.61 -10.95 6.40
N LEU A 138 3.74 -10.91 5.68
CA LEU A 138 4.11 -9.82 4.80
C LEU A 138 3.82 -10.16 3.33
N TYR A 139 3.07 -9.28 2.67
CA TYR A 139 2.61 -9.51 1.30
C TYR A 139 2.94 -8.30 0.42
N TYR A 140 3.30 -8.56 -0.83
CA TYR A 140 3.44 -7.55 -1.87
C TYR A 140 2.57 -7.92 -3.07
N PHE A 141 2.15 -6.92 -3.84
CA PHE A 141 1.45 -7.19 -5.09
C PHE A 141 2.38 -7.94 -6.04
N SER A 142 1.87 -9.01 -6.66
CA SER A 142 2.58 -9.67 -7.75
C SER A 142 2.83 -8.67 -8.88
N LYS A 143 3.92 -8.88 -9.66
CA LYS A 143 3.98 -8.24 -10.98
C LYS A 143 2.76 -8.74 -11.72
N SER A 144 1.83 -7.84 -12.03
CA SER A 144 0.79 -8.14 -13.01
C SER A 144 1.52 -8.60 -14.26
N ASN A 145 1.21 -9.80 -14.76
CA ASN A 145 1.48 -10.10 -16.15
C ASN A 145 0.58 -9.15 -16.93
N ASN A 146 1.17 -8.05 -17.44
CA ASN A 146 0.54 -7.28 -18.51
C ASN A 146 0.24 -8.22 -19.68
#